data_AF-A0A412KAY3-F1
#
_entry.id   AF-A0A412KAY3-F1
#
_cell.length_a   1.000
_cell.length_b   1.000
_cell.length_c   1.000
_cell.angle_alpha   90.00
_cell.angle_beta   90.00
_cell.angle_gamma   90.00
#
_symmetry.space_group_name_H-M   'P 1'
#
loop_
_entity.id
_entity.type
_entity.pdbx_description
1 polymer ?
#
loop_
_entity_poly.entity_id
_entity_poly.type
_entity_poly.pdbx_seq_one_letter_code
_entity_poly.pdbx_strand_id
1 'polypeptide(L)' 'MDRSDRFTFMPGDLKEVTDERHLAEIKRTYGDISMPQDEYEWVRNEGKKRWSVGDYVSTDELRSEYARRKALGNL' A
#
# COMPACT_ATOMS: atom_id res chain seq x y z
N MET A 1 -18.19 -26.93 5.62
CA MET A 1 -17.82 -25.50 5.53
C MET A 1 -17.99 -24.93 6.91
N ASP A 2 -16.89 -24.55 7.55
CA ASP A 2 -16.93 -23.91 8.86
C ASP A 2 -17.54 -22.50 8.70
N ARG A 3 -18.21 -22.00 9.74
CA ARG A 3 -18.76 -20.65 9.76
C ARG A 3 -17.64 -19.59 9.71
N SER A 4 -16.44 -19.91 10.21
CA SER A 4 -15.26 -19.05 10.13
C SER A 4 -14.74 -18.83 8.71
N ASP A 5 -14.96 -19.80 7.79
CA ASP A 5 -14.48 -19.75 6.40
C ASP A 5 -15.05 -18.54 5.63
N ARG A 6 -16.11 -17.89 6.14
CA ARG A 6 -16.70 -16.68 5.54
C ARG A 6 -15.91 -15.41 5.79
N PHE A 7 -15.02 -15.41 6.79
CA PHE A 7 -14.26 -14.23 7.23
C PHE A 7 -12.76 -14.39 7.00
N THR A 8 -12.32 -15.52 6.48
CA THR A 8 -10.91 -15.84 6.26
C THR A 8 -10.72 -16.31 4.83
N PHE A 9 -9.72 -15.75 4.15
CA PHE A 9 -9.34 -16.23 2.82
C PHE A 9 -8.78 -17.65 2.95
N MET A 10 -9.34 -18.58 2.17
CA MET A 10 -8.84 -19.93 2.08
C MET A 10 -7.71 -20.01 1.04
N PRO A 11 -6.80 -20.99 1.15
CA PRO A 11 -5.83 -21.25 0.10
C PRO A 11 -6.52 -21.45 -1.25
N GLY A 12 -6.20 -20.60 -2.23
CA GLY A 12 -6.82 -20.60 -3.57
C GLY A 12 -7.85 -19.48 -3.80
N ASP A 13 -8.29 -18.76 -2.77
CA ASP A 13 -9.24 -17.66 -2.90
C ASP A 13 -8.60 -16.38 -3.47
N LEU A 14 -7.27 -16.27 -3.39
CA LEU A 14 -6.55 -15.12 -3.94
C LEU A 14 -6.63 -15.14 -5.47
N LYS A 15 -7.39 -14.21 -6.02
CA LYS A 15 -7.38 -13.89 -7.45
C LYS A 15 -6.61 -12.60 -7.67
N GLU A 16 -5.43 -12.72 -8.25
CA GLU A 16 -4.67 -11.55 -8.69
C GLU A 16 -5.39 -10.89 -9.88
N VAL A 17 -5.63 -9.59 -9.78
CA VAL A 17 -6.20 -8.79 -10.86
C VAL A 17 -5.05 -7.97 -11.46
N THR A 18 -4.58 -8.41 -12.63
CA THR A 18 -3.48 -7.73 -13.36
C THR A 18 -3.97 -6.99 -14.61
N ASP A 19 -5.22 -7.22 -15.02
CA ASP A 19 -5.81 -6.54 -16.18
C ASP A 19 -5.99 -5.04 -15.92
N GLU A 20 -5.36 -4.20 -16.76
CA GLU A 20 -5.34 -2.76 -16.59
C GLU A 20 -6.73 -2.12 -16.66
N ARG A 21 -7.66 -2.67 -17.46
CA ARG A 21 -9.02 -2.14 -17.58
C ARG A 21 -9.82 -2.41 -16.31
N HIS A 22 -9.67 -3.62 -15.76
CA HIS A 22 -10.28 -4.01 -14.50
C HIS A 22 -9.71 -3.16 -13.34
N LEU A 23 -8.39 -2.94 -13.32
CA LEU A 23 -7.76 -2.05 -12.35
C LEU A 23 -8.27 -0.61 -12.47
N ALA A 24 -8.43 -0.09 -13.69
CA ALA A 24 -9.00 1.23 -13.93
C ALA A 24 -10.45 1.34 -13.45
N GLU A 25 -11.26 0.29 -13.64
CA GLU A 25 -12.64 0.25 -13.15
C GLU A 25 -12.72 0.23 -11.62
N ILE A 26 -11.85 -0.54 -10.95
CA ILE A 26 -11.71 -0.55 -9.49
C ILE A 26 -11.35 0.84 -8.99
N LYS A 27 -10.29 1.46 -9.56
CA LYS A 27 -9.85 2.82 -9.22
C LYS A 27 -10.95 3.85 -9.41
N ARG A 28 -11.74 3.75 -10.49
CA ARG A 28 -12.89 4.64 -10.73
C ARG A 28 -13.99 4.46 -9.68
N THR A 29 -14.25 3.22 -9.27
CA THR A 29 -15.38 2.88 -8.38
C THR A 29 -15.08 3.25 -6.93
N TYR A 30 -13.85 2.98 -6.48
CA TYR A 30 -13.46 3.10 -5.07
C TYR A 30 -12.52 4.27 -4.79
N GLY A 31 -12.13 5.02 -5.82
CA GLY A 31 -11.08 6.03 -5.75
C GLY A 31 -9.70 5.41 -5.95
N ASP A 32 -8.79 6.20 -6.51
CA ASP A 32 -7.41 5.79 -6.65
C ASP A 32 -6.61 6.28 -5.44
N ILE A 33 -6.24 5.35 -4.56
CA ILE A 33 -5.31 5.60 -3.46
C ILE A 33 -3.87 5.26 -3.85
N SER A 34 -3.61 4.93 -5.12
CA SER A 34 -2.27 4.57 -5.55
C SER A 34 -1.32 5.76 -5.42
N MET A 35 -0.16 5.45 -4.86
CA MET A 35 0.95 6.38 -4.75
C MET A 35 1.69 6.45 -6.09
N PRO A 36 2.27 7.61 -6.45
CA PRO A 36 3.35 7.67 -7.41
C PRO A 36 4.40 6.61 -7.10
N GLN A 37 4.96 5.97 -8.14
CA GLN A 37 5.86 4.83 -7.98
C GLN A 37 7.08 5.15 -7.09
N ASP A 38 7.64 6.35 -7.25
CA ASP A 38 8.76 6.86 -6.44
C ASP A 38 8.39 7.05 -4.96
N GLU A 39 7.20 7.59 -4.69
CA GLU A 39 6.67 7.71 -3.33
C GLU A 39 6.41 6.32 -2.72
N TYR A 40 5.80 5.41 -3.47
CA TYR A 40 5.52 4.04 -3.03
C TYR A 40 6.79 3.28 -2.65
N GLU A 41 7.82 3.31 -3.50
CA GLU A 41 9.08 2.62 -3.25
C GLU A 41 9.77 3.14 -1.99
N TRP A 42 9.79 4.47 -1.80
CA TRP A 42 10.36 5.07 -0.61
C TRP A 42 9.58 4.69 0.65
N VAL A 43 8.26 4.86 0.65
CA VAL A 43 7.38 4.54 1.79
C VAL A 43 7.49 3.05 2.16
N ARG A 44 7.49 2.17 1.17
CA ARG A 44 7.65 0.71 1.38
C ARG A 44 8.98 0.38 2.05
N ASN A 45 10.08 0.97 1.57
CA ASN A 45 11.42 0.67 2.08
C ASN A 45 11.64 1.27 3.48
N GLU A 46 11.21 2.51 3.70
CA GLU A 46 11.35 3.18 5.00
C GLU A 46 10.43 2.53 6.06
N GLY A 47 9.20 2.16 5.70
CA GLY A 47 8.30 1.43 6.59
C GLY A 47 8.88 0.08 7.02
N LYS A 48 9.45 -0.69 6.07
CA LYS A 48 10.12 -1.97 6.39
C LYS A 48 11.30 -1.78 7.34
N LYS A 49 12.07 -0.70 7.16
CA LYS A 49 13.22 -0.36 8.01
C LYS A 49 12.77 0.00 9.43
N ARG A 50 11.78 0.88 9.60
CA ARG A 50 11.28 1.32 10.91
C ARG A 50 10.59 0.20 11.69
N TRP A 51 9.81 -0.61 11.00
CA TRP A 51 9.21 -1.81 11.59
C TRP A 51 10.26 -2.74 12.20
N SER A 52 11.41 -2.92 11.53
CA SER A 52 12.48 -3.81 12.01
C SER A 52 13.12 -3.37 13.34
N VAL A 53 12.94 -2.10 13.72
CA VAL A 53 13.46 -1.54 14.98
C VAL A 53 12.35 -1.21 15.99
N GLY A 54 11.11 -1.62 15.73
CA GLY A 54 9.96 -1.35 16.59
C GLY A 54 9.43 0.08 16.53
N ASP A 55 9.82 0.85 15.52
CA ASP A 55 9.26 2.18 15.25
C ASP A 55 8.02 2.05 14.36
N TYR A 56 6.84 2.05 14.99
CA TYR A 56 5.57 1.80 14.33
C TYR A 56 4.96 3.10 13.80
N VAL A 57 5.38 3.49 12.60
CA VAL A 57 4.82 4.63 11.88
C VAL A 57 3.76 4.21 10.86
N SER A 58 2.73 5.02 10.72
CA SER A 58 1.68 4.83 9.73
C SER A 58 2.15 5.18 8.31
N THR A 59 1.45 4.66 7.30
CA THR A 59 1.68 5.02 5.90
C THR A 59 1.51 6.54 5.69
N ASP A 60 0.53 7.18 6.32
CA ASP A 60 0.28 8.62 6.14
C ASP A 60 1.40 9.50 6.72
N GLU A 61 2.00 9.08 7.84
CA GLU A 61 3.18 9.73 8.41
C GLU A 61 4.38 9.61 7.49
N LEU A 62 4.60 8.43 6.90
CA LEU A 62 5.66 8.21 5.91
C LEU A 62 5.46 9.05 4.64
N ARG A 63 4.22 9.15 4.13
CA ARG A 63 3.91 10.01 2.99
C ARG A 63 4.16 11.48 3.27
N SER A 64 3.77 11.94 4.46
CA SER A 64 4.03 13.31 4.92
C SER A 64 5.54 13.60 5.06
N GLU A 65 6.31 12.61 5.51
CA GLU A 65 7.76 12.72 5.56
C GLU A 65 8.40 12.74 4.17
N TYR A 66 7.96 11.88 3.26
CA TYR A 66 8.39 11.88 1.88
C TYR A 66 8.16 13.26 1.23
N ALA A 67 6.94 13.81 1.35
CA ALA A 67 6.60 15.12 0.80
C ALA A 67 7.51 16.23 1.36
N ARG A 68 7.77 16.22 2.68
CA ARG A 68 8.72 17.17 3.29
C ARG A 68 10.14 17.01 2.76
N ARG A 69 10.66 15.78 2.68
CA ARG A 69 12.01 15.51 2.18
C ARG A 69 12.16 15.93 0.71
N LYS A 70 11.13 15.72 -0.11
CA LYS A 70 11.11 16.07 -1.54
C LYS A 70 11.11 17.57 -1.72
N ALA A 71 10.30 18.29 -0.94
CA ALA A 71 10.30 19.76 -0.92
C ALA A 71 11.63 20.38 -0.48
N LEU A 72 12.39 19.67 0.36
CA LEU A 72 13.72 20.10 0.83
C LEU A 72 14.88 19.67 -0.09
N GLY A 73 14.61 18.89 -1.15
CA GLY A 73 15.66 18.37 -2.04
C GLY A 73 16.54 17.27 -1.42
N ASN A 74 16.04 16.59 -0.39
CA ASN A 74 16.76 15.55 0.37
C ASN A 74 16.35 14.12 -0.02
N LEU A 75 15.80 13.96 -1.23
CA LEU A 75 15.21 12.73 -1.77
C LEU A 75 15.73 12.49 -3.19
#